data_AF-A0A5E7SFT5-F1
#
_entry.id   AF-A0A5E7SFT5-F1
#
_cell.length_a   1.000
_cell.length_b   1.000
_cell.length_c   1.000
_cell.angle_alpha   90.00
_cell.angle_beta   90.00
_cell.angle_gamma   90.00
#
_symmetry.space_group_name_H-M   'P 1'
#
loop_
_entity.id
_entity.type
_entity.pdbx_description
1 polymer ?
#
loop_
_entity_poly.entity_id
_entity_poly.type
_entity_poly.pdbx_seq_one_letter_code
_entity_poly.pdbx_strand_id
1 'polypeptide(L)'
;MQVVTHEKDWSQCLSGQAGPDLIVCDSLPAQGGIRCLRRLCEHFGFLSVIECQALDVSIRWGLAHFWALAGKYFVGSYGEIVASQIDELLRKTFTVKRTVKRHSHGGLPRAASTAINGAKMELDIDLALALEQIVVFYQPQVCLRTRSIIGVEVLARWTSAKGPTGAAVLP
;
A
#
# COMPACT_ATOMS: atom_id res chain seq x y z
N MET A 1 -0.89 17.02 11.18
CA MET A 1 -1.93 16.21 10.52
C MET A 1 -1.85 16.55 9.04
N GLN A 2 -1.45 15.59 8.20
CA GLN A 2 -1.39 15.80 6.75
C GLN A 2 -2.71 15.32 6.16
N VAL A 3 -3.42 16.21 5.49
CA VAL A 3 -4.66 15.88 4.78
C VAL A 3 -4.28 15.68 3.32
N VAL A 4 -4.64 14.53 2.77
CA VAL A 4 -4.24 14.12 1.42
C VAL A 4 -5.51 13.99 0.60
N THR A 5 -5.73 14.92 -0.32
CA THR A 5 -6.99 15.01 -1.09
C THR A 5 -6.79 14.74 -2.57
N HIS A 6 -5.59 15.03 -3.10
CA HIS A 6 -5.25 14.84 -4.50
C HIS A 6 -4.08 13.87 -4.69
N GLU A 7 -3.99 13.26 -5.88
CA GLU A 7 -2.97 12.26 -6.20
C GLU A 7 -1.53 12.77 -6.00
N LYS A 8 -1.30 14.07 -6.27
CA LYS A 8 -0.03 14.78 -6.07
C LYS A 8 0.37 14.94 -4.59
N ASP A 9 -0.58 14.86 -3.67
CA ASP A 9 -0.32 14.98 -2.23
C ASP A 9 0.27 13.66 -1.69
N TRP A 10 -0.01 12.52 -2.35
CA TRP A 10 0.46 11.20 -1.92
C TRP A 10 1.95 10.97 -2.18
N SER A 11 2.50 11.53 -3.28
CA SER A 11 3.94 11.45 -3.57
C SER A 11 4.77 12.23 -2.55
N GLN A 12 4.24 13.33 -2.02
CA GLN A 12 4.89 14.09 -0.94
C GLN A 12 4.89 13.34 0.40
N CYS A 13 3.85 12.54 0.68
CA CYS A 13 3.74 11.78 1.93
C CYS A 13 4.83 10.69 2.08
N LEU A 14 5.42 10.25 0.97
CA LEU A 14 6.51 9.26 0.94
C LEU A 14 7.92 9.90 1.03
N SER A 15 8.00 11.23 1.04
CA SER A 15 9.27 11.98 0.99
C SER A 15 9.76 12.33 2.41
N GLY A 16 10.61 11.47 2.99
CA GLY A 16 11.58 11.86 4.03
C GLY A 16 11.09 12.08 5.47
N GLN A 17 9.81 11.87 5.80
CA GLN A 17 9.33 11.88 7.19
C GLN A 17 9.08 10.48 7.75
N ALA A 18 9.11 10.37 9.09
CA ALA A 18 8.59 9.19 9.79
C ALA A 18 7.16 8.92 9.32
N GLY A 19 6.90 7.71 8.82
CA GLY A 19 5.61 7.35 8.23
C GLY A 19 4.40 7.63 9.11
N PRO A 20 3.21 7.80 8.53
CA PRO A 20 2.00 8.01 9.31
C PRO A 20 1.74 6.80 10.21
N ASP A 21 1.37 7.02 11.46
CA ASP A 21 0.92 5.94 12.34
C ASP A 21 -0.56 5.60 12.13
N LEU A 22 -1.33 6.58 11.64
CA LEU A 22 -2.77 6.54 11.48
C LEU A 22 -3.17 7.10 10.11
N ILE A 23 -4.04 6.37 9.42
CA ILE A 23 -4.70 6.79 8.19
C ILE A 23 -6.19 6.96 8.51
N VAL A 24 -6.76 8.08 8.07
CA VAL A 24 -8.20 8.33 8.10
C VAL A 24 -8.70 8.28 6.66
N CYS A 25 -9.46 7.24 6.34
CA CYS A 25 -10.05 7.02 5.03
C CYS A 25 -11.48 7.57 5.00
N ASP A 26 -11.62 8.81 4.56
CA ASP A 26 -12.92 9.47 4.40
C ASP A 26 -13.58 9.17 3.06
N SER A 27 -12.80 9.23 1.98
CA SER A 27 -13.21 8.89 0.63
C SER A 27 -12.11 8.14 -0.11
N LEU A 28 -12.49 7.35 -1.11
CA LEU A 28 -11.54 6.66 -1.98
C LEU A 28 -11.71 7.17 -3.42
N PRO A 29 -10.78 7.99 -3.94
CA PRO A 29 -10.88 8.46 -5.33
C PRO A 29 -10.64 7.30 -6.30
N ALA A 30 -11.50 7.22 -7.33
CA ALA A 30 -11.55 6.10 -8.28
C ALA A 30 -10.25 5.90 -9.10
N GLN A 31 -9.46 6.95 -9.35
CA GLN A 31 -8.31 6.87 -10.28
C GLN A 31 -6.97 6.50 -9.64
N GLY A 32 -6.87 6.31 -8.31
CA GLY A 32 -5.56 6.00 -7.72
C GLY A 32 -5.53 5.70 -6.22
N GLY A 33 -6.66 5.84 -5.51
CA GLY A 33 -6.68 5.67 -4.04
C GLY A 33 -6.13 4.31 -3.59
N ILE A 34 -6.56 3.22 -4.23
CA ILE A 34 -6.09 1.85 -3.90
C ILE A 34 -4.59 1.69 -4.17
N ARG A 35 -4.09 2.24 -5.29
CA ARG A 35 -2.66 2.15 -5.63
C ARG A 35 -1.81 2.86 -4.59
N CYS A 36 -2.25 4.03 -4.13
CA CYS A 36 -1.57 4.77 -3.07
C CYS A 36 -1.60 4.03 -1.73
N LEU A 37 -2.77 3.51 -1.33
CA LEU A 37 -2.90 2.71 -0.11
C LEU A 37 -2.01 1.47 -0.13
N ARG A 38 -1.92 0.80 -1.27
CA ARG A 38 -0.99 -0.33 -1.46
C ARG A 38 0.46 0.07 -1.25
N ARG A 39 0.91 1.17 -1.86
CA ARG A 39 2.26 1.68 -1.65
C ARG A 39 2.55 2.00 -0.20
N LEU A 40 1.61 2.66 0.50
CA LEU A 40 1.75 2.94 1.93
C LEU A 40 1.89 1.65 2.75
N CYS A 41 1.08 0.65 2.42
CA CYS A 41 1.12 -0.63 3.12
C CYS A 41 2.42 -1.40 2.90
N GLU A 42 2.97 -1.33 1.69
CA GLU A 42 4.25 -1.95 1.32
C GLU A 42 5.43 -1.21 1.97
N HIS A 43 5.33 0.11 2.11
CA HIS A 43 6.43 0.95 2.60
C HIS A 43 6.53 1.01 4.12
N PHE A 44 5.40 1.09 4.82
CA PHE A 44 5.36 1.27 6.27
C PHE A 44 4.97 -0.01 6.99
N GLY A 45 5.85 -0.53 7.85
CA GLY A 45 5.60 -1.76 8.61
C GLY A 45 4.38 -1.69 9.53
N PHE A 46 4.21 -0.56 10.23
CA PHE A 46 3.06 -0.30 11.09
C PHE A 46 2.16 0.78 10.48
N LEU A 47 0.87 0.47 10.33
CA LEU A 47 -0.17 1.44 10.00
C LEU A 47 -1.46 1.04 10.72
N SER A 48 -2.15 2.04 11.26
CA SER A 48 -3.52 1.90 11.76
C SER A 48 -4.49 2.69 10.89
N VAL A 49 -5.72 2.21 10.75
CA VAL A 49 -6.71 2.77 9.82
C VAL A 49 -8.03 3.02 10.53
N ILE A 50 -8.61 4.19 10.27
CA ILE A 50 -9.98 4.57 10.62
C ILE A 50 -10.73 4.84 9.31
N GLU A 51 -11.96 4.34 9.20
CA GLU A 51 -12.79 4.50 7.99
C GLU A 51 -14.05 5.33 8.23
N CYS A 52 -14.49 6.06 7.21
CA CYS A 52 -15.79 6.73 7.23
C CYS A 52 -16.93 5.74 6.92
N GLN A 53 -18.01 5.78 7.70
CA GLN A 53 -19.20 4.97 7.48
C GLN A 53 -19.99 5.41 6.24
N ALA A 54 -19.77 6.63 5.75
CA ALA A 54 -20.35 7.13 4.50
C ALA A 54 -19.75 6.46 3.26
N LEU A 55 -18.65 5.70 3.40
CA LEU A 55 -18.13 4.86 2.32
C LEU A 55 -19.12 3.76 1.95
N ASP A 56 -19.23 3.53 0.65
CA ASP A 56 -20.06 2.46 0.09
C ASP A 56 -19.71 1.10 0.72
N VAL A 57 -20.74 0.27 0.93
CA VAL A 57 -20.61 -1.03 1.62
C VAL A 57 -19.61 -1.94 0.91
N SER A 58 -19.62 -1.96 -0.43
CA SER A 58 -18.68 -2.79 -1.20
C SER A 58 -17.24 -2.29 -1.06
N ILE A 59 -17.04 -0.97 -0.98
CA ILE A 59 -15.71 -0.38 -0.73
C ILE A 59 -15.22 -0.75 0.67
N ARG A 60 -16.07 -0.59 1.70
CA ARG A 60 -15.69 -0.96 3.08
C ARG A 60 -15.35 -2.44 3.21
N TRP A 61 -16.10 -3.32 2.55
CA TRP A 61 -15.77 -4.74 2.54
C TRP A 61 -14.41 -5.02 1.87
N GLY A 62 -14.16 -4.38 0.71
CA GLY A 62 -12.90 -4.49 0.01
C GLY A 62 -11.70 -3.97 0.83
N LEU A 63 -11.88 -2.82 1.49
CA LEU A 63 -10.86 -2.23 2.37
C LEU A 63 -10.60 -3.10 3.60
N ALA A 64 -11.64 -3.59 4.27
CA ALA A 64 -11.48 -4.50 5.41
C ALA A 64 -10.65 -5.75 5.05
N HIS A 65 -10.93 -6.35 3.89
CA HIS A 65 -10.15 -7.48 3.38
C HIS A 65 -8.71 -7.07 3.02
N PHE A 66 -8.55 -5.92 2.36
CA PHE A 66 -7.25 -5.37 1.99
C PHE A 66 -6.35 -5.11 3.20
N TRP A 67 -6.87 -4.50 4.27
CA TRP A 67 -6.12 -4.25 5.50
C TRP A 67 -5.68 -5.54 6.19
N ALA A 68 -6.56 -6.54 6.23
CA ALA A 68 -6.23 -7.85 6.80
C ALA A 68 -5.08 -8.52 6.04
N LEU A 69 -5.11 -8.52 4.70
CA LEU A 69 -4.04 -9.07 3.87
C LEU A 69 -2.74 -8.27 3.97
N ALA A 70 -2.83 -6.94 4.07
CA ALA A 70 -1.67 -6.07 4.24
C ALA A 70 -1.07 -6.11 5.66
N GLY A 71 -1.71 -6.80 6.60
CA GLY A 71 -1.29 -6.89 8.00
C GLY A 71 -1.40 -5.56 8.74
N LYS A 72 -2.35 -4.69 8.36
CA LYS A 72 -2.56 -3.37 8.98
C LYS A 72 -3.70 -3.42 9.99
N TYR A 73 -3.70 -2.47 10.91
CA TYR A 73 -4.61 -2.49 12.05
C TYR A 73 -5.83 -1.61 11.81
N PHE A 74 -6.98 -2.24 11.57
CA PHE A 74 -8.26 -1.53 11.52
C PHE A 74 -8.73 -1.18 12.94
N VAL A 75 -8.92 0.11 13.22
CA VAL A 75 -9.27 0.63 14.54
C VAL A 75 -10.78 0.79 14.72
N GLY A 76 -11.48 1.14 13.64
CA GLY A 76 -12.92 1.31 13.63
C GLY A 76 -13.38 2.30 12.58
N SER A 77 -14.68 2.62 12.64
CA SER A 77 -15.30 3.57 11.71
C SER A 77 -15.99 4.72 12.45
N TYR A 78 -16.02 5.90 11.81
CA TYR A 78 -16.79 7.06 12.27
C TYR A 78 -17.93 7.35 11.30
N GLY A 79 -19.08 7.79 11.83
CA GLY A 79 -20.23 8.20 11.02
C GLY A 79 -20.27 9.71 10.91
N GLU A 80 -20.84 10.37 11.92
CA GLU A 80 -20.72 11.81 12.08
C GLU A 80 -19.48 12.17 12.90
N ILE A 81 -18.93 13.36 12.66
CA ILE A 81 -17.76 13.89 13.37
C ILE A 81 -18.18 14.33 14.77
N VAL A 82 -18.39 13.36 15.65
CA VAL A 82 -18.68 13.59 17.07
C VAL A 82 -17.36 13.47 17.84
N ALA A 83 -17.01 14.53 18.58
CA ALA A 83 -15.72 14.64 19.28
C ALA A 83 -15.42 13.44 20.19
N SER A 84 -16.43 12.93 20.92
CA SER A 84 -16.27 11.78 21.81
C SER A 84 -15.92 10.48 21.09
N GLN A 85 -16.52 10.24 19.92
CA GLN A 85 -16.26 9.05 19.10
C GLN A 85 -14.84 9.11 18.49
N ILE A 86 -14.43 10.29 18.00
CA ILE A 86 -13.09 10.48 17.45
C ILE A 86 -12.05 10.31 18.55
N ASP A 87 -12.27 10.89 19.74
CA ASP A 87 -11.39 10.72 20.89
C ASP A 87 -11.24 9.24 21.30
N GLU A 88 -12.33 8.48 21.27
CA GLU A 88 -12.28 7.04 21.53
C GLU A 88 -11.44 6.30 20.48
N LEU A 89 -11.64 6.60 19.19
CA LEU A 89 -10.88 6.00 18.10
C LEU A 89 -9.40 6.36 18.19
N LEU A 90 -9.06 7.62 18.50
CA LEU A 90 -7.68 8.05 18.71
C LEU A 90 -7.03 7.32 19.90
N ARG A 91 -7.75 7.16 21.03
CA ARG A 91 -7.27 6.38 22.18
C ARG A 91 -7.03 4.92 21.81
N LYS A 92 -7.91 4.31 21.01
CA LYS A 92 -7.71 2.95 20.48
C LYS A 92 -6.45 2.88 19.62
N THR A 93 -6.25 3.85 18.72
CA THR A 93 -5.04 3.94 17.90
C THR A 93 -3.76 4.00 18.73
N PHE A 94 -3.72 4.85 19.76
CA PHE A 94 -2.57 4.91 20.67
C PHE A 94 -2.33 3.59 21.42
N THR A 95 -3.42 2.93 21.82
CA THR A 95 -3.37 1.63 22.50
C THR A 95 -2.77 0.56 21.58
N VAL A 96 -3.28 0.45 20.34
CA VAL A 96 -2.75 -0.47 19.32
C VAL A 96 -1.27 -0.20 19.08
N LYS A 97 -0.88 1.06 18.84
CA LYS A 97 0.52 1.43 18.61
C LYS A 97 1.42 1.03 19.79
N ARG A 98 0.98 1.27 21.03
CA ARG A 98 1.74 0.92 22.25
C ARG A 98 1.87 -0.60 22.40
N THR A 99 0.80 -1.34 22.16
CA THR A 99 0.77 -2.81 22.22
C THR A 99 1.71 -3.41 21.18
N VAL A 100 1.62 -2.96 19.93
CA VAL A 100 2.50 -3.43 18.85
C VAL A 100 3.95 -3.12 19.17
N LYS A 101 4.28 -1.89 19.58
CA LYS A 101 5.67 -1.54 19.98
C LYS A 101 6.21 -2.45 21.08
N ARG A 102 5.40 -2.76 22.10
CA ARG A 102 5.79 -3.67 23.19
C ARG A 102 6.05 -5.08 22.69
N HIS A 103 5.24 -5.59 21.76
CA HIS A 103 5.45 -6.92 21.17
C HIS A 103 6.62 -6.95 20.19
N SER A 104 6.91 -5.84 19.49
CA SER A 104 8.06 -5.72 18.60
C SER A 104 9.41 -5.68 19.33
N HIS A 105 9.45 -5.41 20.63
CA HIS A 105 10.69 -5.47 21.43
C HIS A 105 11.15 -6.90 21.77
N GLY A 106 10.30 -7.93 21.55
CA GLY A 106 10.64 -9.34 21.77
C GLY A 106 10.84 -10.16 20.49
N GLY A 107 10.59 -9.58 19.31
CA GLY A 107 10.75 -10.24 18.01
C GLY A 107 11.71 -9.45 17.14
N LEU A 108 12.61 -10.14 16.42
CA LEU A 108 13.48 -9.53 15.42
C LEU A 108 12.69 -8.57 14.52
N PRO A 109 13.21 -7.35 14.25
CA PRO A 109 12.50 -6.34 13.50
C PRO A 109 12.34 -6.80 12.04
N ARG A 110 11.18 -7.37 11.72
CA ARG A 110 10.80 -7.65 10.34
C ARG A 110 10.31 -6.33 9.73
N ALA A 111 11.13 -5.79 8.82
CA ALA A 111 10.85 -4.69 7.91
C ALA A 111 10.97 -3.24 8.44
N ALA A 112 12.18 -2.87 8.91
CA ALA A 112 12.65 -1.47 8.87
C ALA A 112 13.46 -1.15 7.58
N SER A 113 13.66 -2.13 6.70
CA SER A 113 14.49 -2.01 5.51
C SER A 113 13.77 -1.50 4.26
N THR A 114 12.46 -1.22 4.32
CA THR A 114 11.66 -0.79 3.15
C THR A 114 11.47 0.71 3.01
N ALA A 115 11.60 1.49 4.10
CA ALA A 115 11.37 2.93 4.07
C ALA A 115 12.48 3.71 3.32
N ILE A 116 13.72 3.22 3.38
CA ILE A 116 14.88 3.79 2.66
C ILE A 116 14.83 3.45 1.16
N ASN A 117 13.94 2.56 0.73
CA ASN A 117 13.90 2.06 -0.64
C ASN A 117 13.07 2.91 -1.59
N GLY A 118 12.23 3.85 -1.15
CA GLY A 118 11.36 4.61 -2.07
C GLY A 118 12.14 5.51 -3.04
N ALA A 119 12.97 6.39 -2.49
CA ALA A 119 13.84 7.29 -3.28
C ALA A 119 15.00 6.55 -3.95
N LYS A 120 15.52 5.47 -3.33
CA LYS A 120 16.49 4.58 -3.99
C LYS A 120 15.86 3.84 -5.17
N MET A 121 14.62 3.37 -5.05
CA MET A 121 13.93 2.64 -6.11
C MET A 121 13.61 3.53 -7.30
N GLU A 122 13.28 4.81 -7.11
CA GLU A 122 13.08 5.73 -8.24
C GLU A 122 14.39 5.99 -9.00
N LEU A 123 15.50 6.26 -8.27
CA LEU A 123 16.84 6.35 -8.85
C LEU A 123 17.33 5.03 -9.48
N ASP A 124 16.95 3.89 -8.89
CA ASP A 124 17.34 2.56 -9.38
C ASP A 124 16.53 2.17 -10.64
N ILE A 125 15.30 2.68 -10.82
CA ILE A 125 14.50 2.45 -12.04
C ILE A 125 15.10 3.20 -13.22
N ASP A 126 15.47 4.47 -13.06
CA ASP A 126 16.11 5.25 -14.12
C ASP A 126 17.44 4.61 -14.54
N LEU A 127 18.22 4.15 -13.56
CA LEU A 127 19.44 3.39 -13.81
C LEU A 127 19.15 2.05 -14.51
N ALA A 128 18.12 1.32 -14.10
CA ALA A 128 17.73 0.06 -14.73
C ALA A 128 17.27 0.24 -16.18
N LEU A 129 16.60 1.34 -16.49
CA LEU A 129 16.24 1.71 -17.85
C LEU A 129 17.49 2.04 -18.68
N ALA A 130 18.40 2.85 -18.12
CA ALA A 130 19.67 3.20 -18.78
C ALA A 130 20.58 1.98 -19.01
N LEU A 131 20.52 0.98 -18.11
CA LEU A 131 21.29 -0.27 -18.21
C LEU A 131 20.53 -1.40 -18.94
N GLU A 132 19.38 -1.11 -19.56
CA GLU A 132 18.55 -2.08 -20.30
C GLU A 132 18.19 -3.35 -19.48
N GLN A 133 18.01 -3.18 -18.16
CA GLN A 133 17.69 -4.27 -17.24
C GLN A 133 16.20 -4.58 -17.16
N ILE A 134 15.36 -3.83 -17.89
CA ILE A 134 13.93 -4.08 -18.01
C ILE A 134 13.70 -4.90 -19.28
N VAL A 135 13.42 -6.19 -19.09
CA VAL A 135 13.25 -7.16 -20.16
C VAL A 135 11.78 -7.55 -20.32
N VAL A 136 11.45 -8.02 -21.51
CA VAL A 136 10.10 -8.43 -21.87
C VAL A 136 9.89 -9.91 -21.57
N PHE A 137 8.83 -10.22 -20.84
CA PHE A 137 8.31 -11.57 -20.64
C PHE A 137 6.94 -11.70 -21.30
N TYR A 138 6.57 -12.92 -21.70
CA TYR A 138 5.31 -13.19 -22.38
C TYR A 138 4.47 -14.17 -21.59
N GLN A 139 3.24 -13.78 -21.26
CA GLN A 139 2.25 -14.64 -20.61
C GLN A 139 1.16 -15.03 -21.63
N PRO A 140 1.04 -16.32 -22.01
CA PRO A 140 0.04 -16.73 -22.97
C PRO A 140 -1.38 -16.61 -22.42
N GLN A 141 -2.27 -16.04 -23.21
CA GLN A 141 -3.72 -16.07 -22.97
C GLN A 141 -4.28 -17.30 -23.69
N VAL A 142 -4.94 -18.17 -22.94
CA VAL A 142 -5.42 -19.46 -23.44
C VAL A 142 -6.95 -19.52 -23.43
N CYS A 143 -7.53 -20.06 -24.49
CA CYS A 143 -8.94 -20.41 -24.49
C CYS A 143 -9.17 -21.55 -23.49
N LEU A 144 -9.95 -21.33 -22.43
CA LEU A 144 -10.19 -22.35 -21.41
C LEU A 144 -10.83 -23.64 -21.95
N ARG A 145 -11.62 -23.52 -23.04
CA ARG A 145 -12.28 -24.66 -23.68
C ARG A 145 -11.32 -25.50 -24.53
N THR A 146 -10.55 -24.85 -25.41
CA THR A 146 -9.72 -25.55 -26.41
C THR A 146 -8.27 -25.69 -26.00
N ARG A 147 -7.86 -25.00 -24.93
CA ARG A 147 -6.46 -24.81 -24.48
C ARG A 147 -5.52 -24.22 -25.52
N SER A 148 -6.07 -23.74 -26.63
CA SER A 148 -5.30 -23.05 -27.66
C SER A 148 -4.88 -21.68 -27.16
N ILE A 149 -3.67 -21.26 -27.54
CA ILE A 149 -3.21 -19.90 -27.31
C ILE A 149 -4.02 -18.97 -28.22
N ILE A 150 -4.68 -17.98 -27.63
CA ILE A 150 -5.51 -16.98 -28.34
C ILE A 150 -4.87 -15.59 -28.33
N GLY A 151 -3.84 -15.39 -27.51
CA GLY A 151 -3.14 -14.12 -27.37
C GLY A 151 -1.94 -14.26 -26.43
N VAL A 152 -1.23 -13.15 -26.25
CA VAL A 152 -0.10 -13.03 -25.34
C VAL A 152 -0.17 -11.66 -24.66
N GLU A 153 0.00 -11.67 -23.34
CA GLU A 153 0.23 -10.47 -22.54
C GLU A 153 1.74 -10.24 -22.40
N VAL A 154 2.15 -8.99 -22.61
CA VAL A 154 3.56 -8.57 -22.55
C VAL A 154 3.80 -7.95 -21.17
N LEU A 155 4.73 -8.51 -20.40
CA LEU A 155 5.04 -8.10 -19.03
C LEU A 155 6.47 -7.59 -18.93
N ALA A 156 6.65 -6.39 -18.38
CA ALA A 156 7.96 -5.87 -18.03
C ALA A 156 8.50 -6.56 -16.77
N ARG A 157 9.75 -7.03 -16.82
CA ARG A 157 10.46 -7.64 -15.69
C ARG A 157 11.80 -6.97 -15.49
N TRP A 158 12.14 -6.65 -14.26
CA TRP A 158 13.45 -6.12 -13.93
C TRP A 158 14.41 -7.25 -13.53
N THR A 159 15.46 -7.44 -14.32
CA THR A 159 16.58 -8.35 -14.03
C THR A 159 17.67 -7.61 -13.28
N SER A 160 17.64 -7.67 -11.95
CA SER A 160 18.73 -7.18 -11.09
C SER A 160 19.71 -8.32 -10.77
N ALA A 161 20.93 -8.00 -10.30
CA ALA A 161 21.96 -8.97 -9.90
C ALA A 161 21.51 -9.98 -8.82
N LYS A 162 20.36 -9.73 -8.16
CA LYS A 162 19.74 -10.63 -7.17
C LYS A 162 18.62 -11.53 -7.74
N GLY A 163 18.39 -11.50 -9.06
CA GLY A 163 17.33 -12.24 -9.74
C GLY A 163 16.12 -11.37 -10.14
N PRO A 164 15.18 -11.92 -10.92
CA PRO A 164 14.01 -11.17 -11.39
C PRO A 164 13.05 -10.82 -10.25
N THR A 165 12.69 -9.55 -10.12
CA THR A 165 11.63 -9.08 -9.19
C THR A 165 10.28 -9.01 -9.90
N GLY A 166 9.19 -9.19 -9.15
CA GLY A 166 7.83 -9.25 -9.68
C GLY A 166 7.45 -8.03 -10.52
N ALA A 167 6.64 -8.23 -11.57
CA ALA A 167 6.26 -7.19 -12.53
C ALA A 167 5.52 -6.05 -11.83
N ALA A 168 5.96 -4.81 -12.09
CA ALA A 168 5.06 -3.67 -12.05
C ALA A 168 4.17 -3.78 -13.29
N VAL A 169 2.86 -3.91 -13.10
CA VAL A 169 1.90 -3.71 -14.18
C VAL A 169 2.01 -2.24 -14.57
N LEU A 170 2.61 -1.97 -15.72
CA LEU A 170 2.65 -0.62 -16.30
C LEU A 170 1.24 -0.31 -16.87
N PRO A 171 0.73 0.92 -16.65
CA PRO A 171 -0.59 1.34 -17.15
C PRO A 171 -0.65 1.42 -18.67
#